data_AF-A0A2W0G023-F1
#
_entry.id   AF-A0A2W0G023-F1
#
_cell.length_a   1.000
_cell.length_b   1.000
_cell.length_c   1.000
_cell.angle_alpha   90.00
_cell.angle_beta   90.00
_cell.angle_gamma   90.00
#
_symmetry.space_group_name_H-M   'P 1'
#
loop_
_entity.id
_entity.type
_entity.pdbx_description
1 polymer ?
#
loop_
_entity_poly.entity_id
_entity_poly.type
_entity_poly.pdbx_seq_one_letter_code
_entity_poly.pdbx_strand_id
1 'polypeptide(L)' 'MPHACKVSEVIELLLQHQHDDFILCSLWYEDDVSNLDASATDEEARAALRYAANNHDAEQGINWFTLEDALDAIRQ' A
#
# COMPACT_ATOMS: atom_id res chain seq x y z
N MET A 1 -8.78 -3.29 7.39
CA MET A 1 -8.45 -2.02 6.71
C MET A 1 -6.99 -2.08 6.29
N PRO A 2 -6.62 -1.65 5.08
CA PRO A 2 -5.22 -1.57 4.67
C PRO A 2 -4.44 -0.63 5.59
N HIS A 3 -3.17 -0.97 5.85
CA HIS A 3 -2.31 -0.23 6.76
C HIS A 3 -0.91 -0.10 6.14
N ALA A 4 -0.49 1.13 5.85
CA ALA A 4 0.83 1.42 5.31
C ALA A 4 1.86 1.45 6.44
N CYS A 5 2.70 0.42 6.51
CA CYS A 5 3.69 0.22 7.57
C CYS A 5 4.95 -0.49 7.02
N LYS A 6 5.97 -0.66 7.87
CA LYS A 6 7.17 -1.42 7.51
C LYS A 6 6.91 -2.93 7.54
N VAL A 7 7.72 -3.68 6.80
CA VAL A 7 7.66 -5.15 6.77
C VAL A 7 7.77 -5.78 8.17
N SER A 8 8.59 -5.22 9.06
CA SER A 8 8.72 -5.72 10.44
C SER A 8 7.40 -5.63 11.21
N GLU A 9 6.62 -4.57 11.00
CA GLU A 9 5.32 -4.37 11.65
C GLU A 9 4.28 -5.36 11.10
N VAL A 10 4.33 -5.66 9.79
CA VAL A 10 3.51 -6.72 9.17
C VAL A 10 3.86 -8.09 9.75
N ILE A 11 5.15 -8.41 9.92
CA ILE A 11 5.59 -9.67 10.52
C ILE A 11 5.08 -9.79 11.95
N GLU A 12 5.24 -8.74 12.77
CA GLU A 12 4.74 -8.71 14.14
C GLU A 12 3.23 -8.90 14.23
N LEU A 13 2.46 -8.36 13.27
CA LEU A 13 1.03 -8.59 13.17
C LEU A 13 0.71 -10.04 12.81
N LEU A 14 1.36 -10.60 11.79
CA LEU A 14 1.12 -11.97 11.32
C LEU A 14 1.47 -13.02 12.40
N LEU A 15 2.50 -12.78 13.21
CA LEU A 15 2.89 -13.67 14.32
C LEU A 15 1.84 -13.78 15.43
N GLN A 16 0.79 -12.93 15.43
CA GLN A 16 -0.31 -12.99 16.40
C GLN A 16 -1.41 -14.01 16.02
N HIS A 17 -1.36 -14.57 14.81
CA HIS A 17 -2.37 -15.50 14.28
C HIS A 17 -1.98 -16.98 14.41
N GLN A 18 -2.93 -17.90 14.23
CA GLN A 18 -2.64 -19.35 14.24
C GLN A 18 -2.01 -19.79 12.92
N HIS A 19 -1.07 -20.74 12.97
CA HIS A 19 -0.23 -21.11 11.82
C HIS A 19 -0.97 -21.74 10.63
N ASP A 20 -2.17 -22.30 10.86
CA ASP A 20 -2.92 -23.03 9.82
C ASP A 20 -3.98 -22.15 9.12
N ASP A 21 -3.98 -20.84 9.38
CA ASP A 21 -4.92 -19.91 8.77
C ASP A 21 -4.62 -19.72 7.27
N PHE A 22 -5.64 -19.89 6.41
CA PHE A 22 -5.53 -19.64 4.98
C PHE A 22 -5.72 -18.16 4.68
N ILE A 23 -4.72 -17.52 4.08
CA ILE A 23 -4.75 -16.09 3.76
C ILE A 23 -4.35 -15.82 2.32
N LEU A 24 -4.97 -14.78 1.73
CA LEU A 24 -4.52 -14.11 0.51
C LEU A 24 -4.15 -12.68 0.89
N CYS A 25 -2.90 -12.28 0.62
CA CYS A 25 -2.39 -10.95 0.95
C CYS A 25 -1.79 -10.30 -0.30
N SER A 26 -2.03 -9.00 -0.48
CA SER A 26 -1.37 -8.16 -1.47
C SER A 26 -0.54 -7.12 -0.72
N LEU A 27 0.75 -7.03 -1.05
CA LEU A 27 1.69 -6.07 -0.48
C LEU A 27 2.14 -5.14 -1.60
N TRP A 28 2.15 -3.85 -1.31
CA TRP A 28 2.73 -2.84 -2.20
C TRP A 28 3.91 -2.16 -1.52
N TYR A 29 4.92 -1.87 -2.33
CA TYR A 29 6.19 -1.29 -1.95
C TYR A 29 6.35 0.09 -2.57
N GLU A 30 7.33 0.85 -2.08
CA GLU A 30 7.70 2.14 -2.67
C GLU A 30 8.00 1.98 -4.18
N ASP A 31 8.67 0.87 -4.55
CA ASP A 31 8.98 0.51 -5.94
C ASP A 31 7.74 0.31 -6.82
N ASP A 32 6.59 -0.11 -6.26
CA ASP A 32 5.36 -0.24 -7.04
C ASP A 32 4.83 1.13 -7.48
N VAL A 33 5.00 2.16 -6.65
CA VAL A 33 4.70 3.54 -7.02
C VAL A 33 5.72 4.06 -8.04
N SER A 34 7.00 3.76 -7.84
CA SER A 34 8.05 4.11 -8.81
C SER A 34 7.90 3.43 -10.16
N ASN A 35 7.27 2.25 -10.21
CA ASN A 35 6.93 1.56 -11.46
C ASN A 35 5.79 2.24 -12.23
N LEU A 36 4.88 2.96 -11.53
CA LEU A 36 3.87 3.80 -12.17
C LEU A 36 4.49 5.08 -12.71
N ASP A 37 5.36 5.72 -11.91
CA ASP A 37 6.11 6.88 -12.32
C ASP A 37 7.52 6.89 -11.72
N ALA A 38 8.51 6.71 -12.59
CA ALA A 38 9.92 6.68 -12.21
C ALA A 38 10.45 8.02 -11.68
N SER A 39 9.70 9.12 -11.82
CA SER A 39 10.04 10.40 -11.20
C SER A 39 9.52 10.56 -9.77
N ALA A 40 8.75 9.60 -9.25
CA ALA A 40 8.28 9.63 -7.86
C ALA A 40 9.46 9.52 -6.89
N THR A 41 9.50 10.41 -5.91
CA THR A 41 10.45 10.34 -4.81
C THR A 41 10.01 9.30 -3.77
N ASP A 42 10.93 8.79 -2.95
CA ASP A 42 10.60 7.89 -1.83
C ASP A 42 9.55 8.49 -0.88
N GLU A 43 9.58 9.81 -0.68
CA GLU A 43 8.63 10.52 0.18
C GLU A 43 7.24 10.56 -0.44
N GLU A 44 7.13 10.86 -1.74
CA GLU A 44 5.86 10.80 -2.48
C GLU A 44 5.33 9.36 -2.52
N ALA A 45 6.18 8.37 -2.76
CA ALA A 45 5.78 6.96 -2.78
C ALA A 45 5.19 6.52 -1.44
N ARG A 46 5.86 6.84 -0.32
CA ARG A 46 5.33 6.56 1.03
C ARG A 46 4.04 7.33 1.31
N ALA A 47 3.94 8.57 0.85
CA ALA A 47 2.74 9.38 1.03
C ALA A 47 1.56 8.81 0.23
N ALA A 48 1.78 8.38 -1.02
CA ALA A 48 0.79 7.74 -1.86
C ALA A 48 0.29 6.42 -1.25
N LEU A 49 1.19 5.57 -0.74
CA LEU A 49 0.81 4.33 -0.04
C LEU A 49 -0.03 4.61 1.21
N ARG A 50 0.31 5.64 1.99
CA ARG A 50 -0.51 6.08 3.15
C ARG A 50 -1.86 6.62 2.71
N TYR A 51 -1.89 7.39 1.63
CA TYR A 51 -3.12 7.95 1.08
C TYR A 51 -4.06 6.83 0.62
N ALA A 52 -3.55 5.86 -0.15
CA ALA A 52 -4.31 4.69 -0.60
C ALA A 52 -4.84 3.87 0.57
N ALA A 53 -4.04 3.66 1.63
CA ALA A 53 -4.48 2.95 2.82
C ALA A 53 -5.61 3.68 3.58
N ASN A 54 -5.51 5.01 3.70
CA ASN A 54 -6.48 5.82 4.43
C ASN A 54 -7.79 6.08 3.66
N ASN A 55 -7.73 6.05 2.33
CA ASN A 55 -8.87 6.33 1.44
C ASN A 55 -9.34 5.09 0.66
N HIS A 56 -8.98 3.90 1.13
CA HIS A 56 -9.33 2.65 0.46
C HIS A 56 -10.85 2.49 0.27
N ASP A 57 -11.26 2.44 -0.99
CA ASP A 57 -12.62 2.11 -1.39
C ASP A 57 -12.73 0.61 -1.72
N ALA A 58 -13.54 -0.10 -0.93
CA ALA A 58 -13.76 -1.53 -1.11
C ALA A 58 -14.50 -1.89 -2.41
N GLU A 59 -15.20 -0.94 -3.04
CA GLU A 59 -15.86 -1.16 -4.33
C GLU A 59 -14.86 -1.15 -5.51
N GLN A 60 -13.74 -0.45 -5.37
CA GLN A 60 -12.67 -0.39 -6.37
C GLN A 60 -11.56 -1.40 -6.10
N GLY A 61 -11.35 -1.74 -4.82
CA GLY A 61 -10.26 -2.59 -4.36
C GLY A 61 -8.91 -1.88 -4.39
N ILE A 62 -7.86 -2.62 -4.04
CA ILE A 62 -6.47 -2.16 -4.07
C ILE A 62 -5.87 -2.58 -5.42
N ASN A 63 -5.80 -1.67 -6.39
CA ASN A 63 -5.27 -1.93 -7.74
C ASN A 63 -4.38 -0.79 -8.28
N TRP A 64 -3.75 -0.98 -9.45
CA TRP A 64 -2.82 0.02 -10.02
C TRP A 64 -3.43 1.42 -10.22
N PHE A 65 -4.72 1.52 -10.57
CA PHE A 65 -5.40 2.81 -10.67
C PHE A 65 -5.53 3.50 -9.31
N THR A 66 -5.74 2.74 -8.24
CA THR A 66 -5.76 3.29 -6.87
C THR A 66 -4.42 3.92 -6.48
N LEU A 67 -3.30 3.36 -6.93
CA LEU A 67 -1.97 3.96 -6.70
C LEU A 67 -1.74 5.21 -7.54
N GLU A 68 -2.18 5.18 -8.81
CA GLU A 68 -2.09 6.33 -9.71
C GLU A 68 -2.88 7.51 -9.14
N ASP A 69 -4.15 7.30 -8.78
CA ASP A 69 -4.99 8.32 -8.15
C ASP A 69 -4.39 8.84 -6.83
N ALA A 70 -3.81 7.94 -6.02
CA ALA A 70 -3.15 8.33 -4.78
C ALA A 70 -1.91 9.19 -5.02
N LEU A 71 -1.08 8.84 -6.01
CA LEU A 71 0.12 9.61 -6.35
C LEU A 71 -0.26 10.99 -6.92
N ASP A 72 -1.28 11.04 -7.77
CA ASP A 72 -1.81 12.29 -8.30
C ASP A 72 -2.34 13.20 -7.19
N ALA A 73 -3.03 12.65 -6.19
CA ALA A 73 -3.52 13.41 -5.04
C ALA A 73 -2.39 14.00 -4.18
N ILE A 74 -1.22 13.36 -4.11
CA ILE A 74 -0.06 13.88 -3.36
C ILE A 74 0.63 15.04 -4.09
N ARG A 75 0.56 15.08 -5.43
CA ARG A 75 1.26 16.05 -6.27
C ARG A 75 0.47 17.33 -6.60
N GLN A 76 -0.81 17.38 -6.21
CA GLN A 76 -1.67 18.58 -6.34
C GLN A 76 -1.35 19.62 -5.27
#